data_AF-A0A0F2C9J0-F1
#
_entry.id   AF-A0A0F2C9J0-F1
#
_cell.length_a   1.000
_cell.length_b   1.000
_cell.length_c   1.000
_cell.angle_alpha   90.00
_cell.angle_beta   90.00
_cell.angle_gamma   90.00
#
_symmetry.space_group_name_H-M   'P 1'
#
loop_
_entity.id
_entity.type
_entity.pdbx_description
1 polymer ?
#
loop_
_entity_poly.entity_id
_entity_poly.type
_entity_poly.pdbx_seq_one_letter_code
_entity_poly.pdbx_strand_id
1 'polypeptide(L)' 'MTESTAFPETPDELPTALEITRGAASEEELAALIAVISDAYATEAADAVAVEPHASAWTRTQRPLRAPLRRDIPWGRFSG' A
#
# COMPACT_ATOMS: atom_id res chain seq x y z
N MET A 1 14.23 -31.18 16.80
CA MET A 1 12.78 -31.00 16.57
C MET A 1 12.54 -29.50 16.54
N THR A 2 12.81 -28.88 15.39
CA THR A 2 12.63 -27.44 15.16
C THR A 2 11.22 -27.24 14.63
N GLU A 3 10.33 -26.67 15.44
CA GLU A 3 8.99 -26.30 15.00
C GLU A 3 9.12 -25.08 14.07
N SER A 4 8.76 -25.29 12.80
CA SER A 4 8.57 -24.21 11.85
C SER A 4 7.35 -23.41 12.31
N THR A 5 7.57 -22.24 12.89
CA THR A 5 6.49 -21.28 13.14
C THR A 5 6.02 -20.77 11.78
N ALA A 6 4.95 -21.36 11.24
CA ALA A 6 4.30 -20.86 10.05
C ALA A 6 3.64 -19.52 10.39
N PHE A 7 4.11 -18.45 9.75
CA PHE A 7 3.37 -17.19 9.70
C PHE A 7 2.06 -17.44 8.94
N PRO A 8 0.97 -16.73 9.25
CA PRO A 8 -0.23 -16.82 8.43
C PRO A 8 0.15 -16.43 7.00
N GLU A 9 -0.07 -17.36 6.06
CA GLU A 9 0.21 -17.10 4.65
C GLU A 9 -0.61 -15.89 4.22
N THR A 10 0.06 -14.98 3.52
CA THR A 10 -0.60 -13.77 3.04
C THR A 10 -1.65 -14.17 1.99
N PRO A 11 -2.78 -13.45 1.85
CA PRO A 11 -3.81 -13.81 0.89
C PRO A 11 -3.30 -13.98 -0.55
N ASP A 12 -2.21 -13.28 -0.89
CA ASP A 12 -1.52 -13.35 -2.18
C ASP A 12 -0.75 -14.67 -2.41
N GLU A 13 -0.45 -15.44 -1.35
CA GLU A 13 0.24 -16.73 -1.43
C GLU A 13 -0.72 -17.92 -1.63
N LEU A 14 -2.03 -17.71 -1.41
CA LEU A 14 -3.02 -18.76 -1.62
C LEU A 14 -3.34 -18.91 -3.11
N PRO A 15 -3.41 -20.15 -3.63
CA PRO A 15 -3.81 -20.37 -5.01
C PRO A 15 -5.24 -19.87 -5.24
N THR A 16 -5.44 -19.13 -6.33
CA THR A 16 -6.75 -18.61 -6.73
C THR A 16 -7.73 -19.77 -6.94
N ALA A 17 -8.79 -19.83 -6.13
CA ALA A 17 -9.84 -20.84 -6.27
C ALA A 17 -10.78 -20.50 -7.43
N LEU A 18 -11.00 -21.45 -8.34
CA LEU A 18 -11.83 -21.28 -9.53
C LEU A 18 -12.81 -22.47 -9.63
N GLU A 19 -14.10 -22.18 -9.72
CA GLU A 19 -15.17 -23.19 -9.77
C GLU A 19 -16.03 -23.04 -11.03
N ILE A 20 -16.21 -24.14 -11.76
CA ILE A 20 -17.10 -24.20 -12.94
C ILE A 20 -18.49 -24.64 -12.50
N THR A 21 -19.45 -23.72 -12.49
CA THR A 21 -20.82 -23.97 -11.98
C THR A 21 -21.74 -24.66 -12.98
N ARG A 22 -21.37 -24.71 -14.27
CA ARG A 22 -22.15 -25.34 -15.33
C ARG A 22 -21.26 -25.80 -16.48
N GLY A 23 -21.60 -26.95 -17.06
CA GLY A 23 -20.88 -27.52 -18.20
C GLY A 23 -19.60 -28.23 -17.78
N ALA A 24 -18.82 -28.67 -18.77
CA ALA A 24 -17.49 -29.21 -18.57
C ALA A 24 -16.53 -28.38 -19.42
N ALA A 25 -15.52 -27.79 -18.79
CA ALA A 25 -14.43 -27.12 -19.49
C ALA A 25 -13.37 -28.15 -19.86
N SER A 26 -12.84 -28.04 -21.07
CA SER A 26 -11.68 -28.81 -21.49
C SER A 26 -10.41 -28.33 -20.78
N GLU A 27 -9.37 -29.17 -20.76
CA GLU A 27 -8.06 -28.81 -20.19
C GLU A 27 -7.45 -27.59 -20.90
N GLU A 28 -7.63 -27.49 -22.22
CA GLU A 28 -7.14 -26.37 -23.03
C GLU A 28 -7.83 -25.06 -22.66
N GLU A 29 -9.16 -25.09 -22.47
CA GLU A 29 -9.92 -23.90 -22.05
C GLU A 29 -9.55 -23.47 -20.63
N LEU A 30 -9.34 -24.43 -19.72
CA LEU A 30 -8.89 -24.13 -18.36
C LEU A 30 -7.50 -23.51 -18.36
N ALA A 31 -6.57 -24.03 -19.16
CA ALA A 31 -5.23 -23.48 -19.29
C ALA A 31 -5.27 -22.05 -19.86
N ALA A 32 -6.08 -21.82 -20.90
CA ALA A 32 -6.26 -20.50 -21.48
C ALA A 32 -6.85 -19.51 -20.46
N LEU A 33 -7.85 -19.92 -19.68
CA LEU A 33 -8.47 -19.10 -18.66
C LEU A 33 -7.48 -18.73 -17.54
N ILE A 34 -6.74 -19.72 -17.03
CA ILE A 34 -5.74 -19.49 -15.97
C ILE A 34 -4.66 -18.53 -16.47
N ALA A 35 -4.18 -18.70 -17.70
CA ALA A 35 -3.17 -17.82 -18.28
C ALA A 35 -3.63 -16.35 -18.35
N VAL A 36 -4.85 -16.11 -18.85
CA VAL A 36 -5.42 -14.77 -18.95
C VAL A 36 -5.63 -14.12 -17.58
N ILE A 37 -6.18 -14.87 -16.62
CA ILE A 37 -6.43 -14.34 -15.27
C ILE A 37 -5.10 -14.04 -14.56
N SER A 38 -4.11 -14.92 -14.70
CA SER A 38 -2.79 -14.72 -14.09
C SER A 38 -2.09 -13.48 -14.65
N ASP A 39 -2.16 -13.26 -15.97
CA ASP A 39 -1.60 -12.08 -16.63
C ASP A 39 -2.30 -10.78 -16.20
N ALA A 40 -3.63 -10.81 -16.09
CA ALA A 40 -4.41 -9.68 -15.60
C ALA A 40 -4.04 -9.31 -14.15
N TYR A 41 -3.95 -10.30 -13.25
CA TYR A 41 -3.52 -10.07 -11.87
C TYR A 41 -2.07 -9.58 -11.79
N ALA A 42 -1.16 -10.11 -12.59
CA ALA A 42 0.23 -9.65 -12.62
C ALA A 42 0.33 -8.19 -13.08
N THR A 43 -0.46 -7.82 -14.09
CA THR A 43 -0.54 -6.44 -14.59
C THR A 43 -1.14 -5.52 -13.53
N GLU A 44 -2.25 -5.91 -12.90
CA GLU A 44 -2.88 -5.13 -11.84
C GLU A 44 -1.94 -4.94 -10.64
N ALA A 45 -1.25 -6.00 -10.20
CA ALA A 45 -0.28 -5.93 -9.12
C ALA A 45 0.92 -5.01 -9.47
N ALA A 46 1.37 -5.01 -10.72
CA ALA A 46 2.42 -4.12 -11.20
C ALA A 46 1.98 -2.66 -11.24
N ASP A 47 0.70 -2.39 -11.53
CA ASP A 47 0.12 -1.05 -11.56
C ASP A 47 -0.30 -0.56 -10.17
N ALA A 48 -0.61 -1.48 -9.24
CA ALA A 48 -1.00 -1.22 -7.87
C ALA A 48 0.18 -0.79 -6.98
N VAL A 49 1.03 0.13 -7.45
CA VAL A 49 2.06 0.78 -6.64
C VAL A 49 1.45 2.00 -5.96
N ALA A 50 0.57 1.76 -4.99
CA ALA A 50 0.14 2.83 -4.11
C ALA A 50 1.36 3.33 -3.34
N VAL A 51 1.70 4.62 -3.50
CA VAL A 51 2.77 5.24 -2.71
C VAL A 51 2.29 5.30 -1.27
N GLU A 52 2.89 4.47 -0.41
CA GLU A 52 2.67 4.57 1.03
C GLU A 52 3.00 6.01 1.50
N PRO A 53 2.05 6.72 2.11
CA PRO A 53 2.27 8.10 2.52
C PRO A 53 3.32 8.13 3.64
N HIS A 54 4.57 8.43 3.28
CA HIS A 54 5.65 8.61 4.23
C HIS A 54 5.67 10.05 4.74
N ALA A 55 5.42 10.22 6.04
CA ALA A 55 5.66 11.50 6.68
C ALA A 55 7.17 11.80 6.67
N SER A 56 7.57 12.89 6.02
CA SER A 56 8.96 13.35 6.03
C SER A 56 9.43 13.62 7.46
N ALA A 57 10.75 13.56 7.69
CA ALA A 57 11.33 13.93 8.98
C ALA A 57 10.93 15.35 9.41
N TRP A 58 10.81 16.27 8.44
CA TRP A 58 10.29 17.62 8.66
C TRP A 58 8.84 17.62 9.10
N THR A 59 7.94 16.93 8.37
CA THR A 59 6.52 16.83 8.72
C THR A 59 6.31 16.27 10.12
N ARG A 60 7.12 15.27 10.53
CA ARG A 60 7.05 14.68 11.89
C ARG A 60 7.58 15.60 12.98
N THR A 61 8.54 16.47 12.67
CA THR A 61 9.22 17.32 13.66
C THR A 61 8.76 18.78 13.66
N GLN A 62 7.95 19.17 12.67
CA GLN A 62 7.43 20.52 12.54
C GLN A 62 6.60 20.85 13.78
N ARG A 63 7.12 21.79 14.57
CA ARG A 63 6.36 22.35 15.69
C ARG A 63 5.32 23.33 15.14
N PRO A 64 4.15 23.46 15.79
CA PRO A 64 3.21 24.51 15.43
C PRO A 64 3.94 25.86 15.45
N LEU A 65 3.73 26.67 14.41
CA LEU A 65 4.22 28.03 14.40
C LEU A 65 3.72 28.70 15.68
N ARG A 66 4.65 29.21 16.49
CA ARG A 66 4.26 29.99 17.66
C ARG A 66 3.43 31.17 17.17
N ALA A 67 2.55 31.67 18.04
CA ALA A 67 1.75 32.85 17.76
C ALA A 67 2.64 33.95 17.14
N PRO A 68 2.18 34.62 16.07
CA PRO A 68 2.95 35.66 15.42
C PRO A 68 3.44 36.67 16.46
N LEU A 69 4.68 37.13 16.29
CA LEU A 69 5.30 38.10 17.20
C LEU A 69 4.40 39.33 17.30
N ARG A 70 4.01 39.68 18.53
CA ARG A 70 3.21 40.87 18.83
C ARG A 70 3.97 42.13 18.41
N ARG A 71 3.60 42.68 17.26
CA ARG A 71 4.18 43.91 16.69
C ARG A 71 3.76 45.17 17.43
N ASP A 72 2.73 45.05 18.27
CA ASP A 72 2.23 46.09 19.15
C ASP A 72 3.03 46.21 20.45
N ILE A 73 4.03 45.35 20.66
CA ILE A 73 5.00 45.44 21.76
C ILE A 73 6.38 45.77 21.17
N PRO A 74 7.01 46.88 21.55
CA PRO A 74 8.37 47.21 21.11
C PRO A 74 9.39 46.20 21.66
N TRP A 75 10.32 45.73 20.81
CA TRP A 75 11.38 44.80 21.22
C TRP A 75 12.54 45.57 21.85
N GLY A 76 12.44 45.87 23.14
CA GLY A 76 13.47 46.63 23.86
C GLY A 76 13.80 47.94 23.13
N ARG A 77 15.08 48.19 22.85
CA ARG A 77 15.54 49.40 22.14
C ARG A 77 15.33 49.38 20.61
N PHE A 78 14.80 48.30 20.06
CA PHE A 78 14.57 48.15 18.62
C PHE A 78 13.10 48.44 18.33
N SER A 79 12.77 49.73 18.26
CA SER A 79 11.53 50.25 17.68
C SER A 79 11.93 51.36 16.71
N GLY A 80 12.43 50.94 15.56
CA GLY A 80 13.00 51.79 14.50
C GLY A 80 13.59 50.92 13.40
#